data_AF-A0A2N7QES0-F1
#
_entry.id   AF-A0A2N7QES0-F1
#
_cell.length_a   1.000
_cell.length_b   1.000
_cell.length_c   1.000
_cell.angle_alpha   90.00
_cell.angle_beta   90.00
_cell.angle_gamma   90.00
#
_symmetry.space_group_name_H-M   'P 1'
#
loop_
_entity.id
_entity.type
_entity.pdbx_description
1 polymer ?
#
loop_
_entity_poly.entity_id
_entity_poly.type
_entity_poly.pdbx_seq_one_letter_code
_entity_poly.pdbx_strand_id
1 'polypeptide(L)'
;LEKLAFKFLKESAINFYESLIKEDENFIEKKVQDLDVKKDLKNKLNKLKEFLTKIKNSSKIIIPLRLGKHQGYLSTTIMQIVKKEKPDLFEKVFRISVPKERPEVNKTRKILDPESTFPGWCFLHIED
;
A
#
# COMPACT_ATOMS: atom_id res chain seq x y z
N LEU A 1 -6.73 -26.28 11.43
CA LEU A 1 -7.50 -25.37 10.56
C LEU A 1 -7.08 -23.91 10.76
N GLU A 2 -7.10 -23.41 11.99
CA GLU A 2 -6.74 -22.02 12.32
C GLU A 2 -5.32 -21.61 11.88
N LYS A 3 -4.29 -22.40 12.22
CA LYS A 3 -2.91 -22.15 11.76
C LYS A 3 -2.75 -22.13 10.23
N LEU A 4 -3.57 -22.91 9.52
CA LEU A 4 -3.58 -22.92 8.05
C LEU A 4 -4.24 -21.66 7.50
N ALA A 5 -5.34 -21.20 8.11
CA ALA A 5 -6.02 -19.97 7.74
C ALA A 5 -5.13 -18.74 7.92
N PHE A 6 -4.38 -18.65 9.03
CA PHE A 6 -3.45 -17.54 9.25
C PHE A 6 -2.24 -17.55 8.33
N LYS A 7 -1.74 -18.73 7.93
CA LYS A 7 -0.70 -18.84 6.89
C LYS A 7 -1.22 -18.35 5.54
N PHE A 8 -2.42 -18.77 5.14
CA PHE A 8 -3.06 -18.29 3.92
C PHE A 8 -3.29 -16.78 3.95
N LEU A 9 -3.71 -16.23 5.09
CA LEU A 9 -3.91 -14.80 5.28
C LEU A 9 -2.60 -14.01 5.16
N LYS A 10 -1.51 -14.52 5.75
CA LYS A 10 -0.16 -13.97 5.59
C LYS A 10 0.25 -13.90 4.12
N GLU A 11 0.14 -15.01 3.39
CA GLU A 11 0.53 -15.07 1.97
C GLU A 11 -0.31 -14.11 1.11
N SER A 12 -1.62 -14.11 1.33
CA SER A 12 -2.56 -13.23 0.62
C SER A 12 -2.27 -11.75 0.89
N ALA A 13 -2.03 -11.39 2.16
CA ALA A 13 -1.69 -10.03 2.54
C ALA A 13 -0.36 -9.58 1.90
N ILE A 14 0.69 -10.40 1.97
CA ILE A 14 2.00 -10.08 1.37
C ILE A 14 1.85 -9.86 -0.14
N ASN A 15 1.17 -10.75 -0.86
CA ASN A 15 0.97 -10.62 -2.30
C ASN A 15 0.18 -9.35 -2.66
N PHE A 16 -0.85 -9.03 -1.88
CA PHE A 16 -1.62 -7.80 -2.02
C PHE A 16 -0.72 -6.56 -1.84
N TYR A 17 0.05 -6.50 -0.77
CA TYR A 17 0.90 -5.37 -0.44
C TYR A 17 2.12 -5.21 -1.36
N GLU A 18 2.69 -6.30 -1.88
CA GLU A 18 3.70 -6.26 -2.95
C GLU A 18 3.15 -5.54 -4.19
N SER A 19 1.88 -5.78 -4.54
CA SER A 19 1.25 -5.07 -5.66
C SER A 19 1.00 -3.59 -5.36
N LEU A 20 0.72 -3.23 -4.10
CA LEU A 20 0.52 -1.83 -3.68
C LEU A 20 1.83 -1.05 -3.68
N ILE A 21 2.92 -1.69 -3.28
CA ILE A 21 4.25 -1.10 -3.32
C ILE A 21 4.65 -0.72 -4.74
N LYS A 22 4.35 -1.55 -5.76
CA LYS A 22 4.61 -1.21 -7.17
C LYS A 22 3.86 0.06 -7.60
N GLU A 23 2.64 0.26 -7.12
CA GLU A 23 1.88 1.50 -7.36
C GLU A 23 2.53 2.71 -6.68
N ASP A 24 3.08 2.52 -5.48
CA ASP A 24 3.79 3.57 -4.76
C ASP A 24 5.15 3.90 -5.42
N GLU A 25 5.87 2.91 -5.97
CA GLU A 25 7.06 3.11 -6.82
C GLU A 25 6.71 3.96 -8.05
N ASN A 26 5.66 3.58 -8.78
CA ASN A 26 5.20 4.30 -9.95
C ASN A 26 4.80 5.75 -9.64
N PHE A 27 4.19 5.98 -8.48
CA PHE A 27 3.86 7.32 -8.01
C PHE A 27 5.12 8.14 -7.74
N ILE A 28 6.08 7.59 -6.99
CA ILE A 28 7.34 8.26 -6.66
C ILE A 28 8.10 8.63 -7.94
N GLU A 29 8.16 7.72 -8.92
CA GLU A 29 8.87 7.98 -10.17
C GLU A 29 8.23 9.09 -11.01
N LYS A 30 6.89 9.10 -11.10
CA LYS A 30 6.15 9.96 -12.03
C LYS A 30 5.71 11.30 -11.43
N LYS A 31 5.63 11.42 -10.10
CA LYS A 31 4.98 12.56 -9.43
C LYS A 31 5.86 13.31 -8.45
N VAL A 32 6.91 12.70 -7.90
CA VAL A 32 7.83 13.38 -6.98
C VAL A 32 8.96 14.01 -7.79
N GLN A 33 9.01 15.35 -7.79
CA GLN A 33 9.99 16.13 -8.55
C GLN A 33 11.25 16.44 -7.72
N ASP A 34 11.09 16.64 -6.41
CA ASP A 34 12.20 16.86 -5.48
C ASP A 34 13.07 15.60 -5.38
N LEU A 35 14.35 15.71 -5.74
CA LEU A 35 15.29 14.60 -5.82
C LEU A 35 15.64 14.02 -4.44
N ASP A 36 15.73 14.86 -3.42
CA ASP A 36 16.09 14.43 -2.06
C ASP A 36 14.91 13.70 -1.42
N VAL A 37 13.69 14.23 -1.57
CA VAL A 37 12.46 13.56 -1.16
C VAL A 37 12.28 12.24 -1.93
N LYS A 38 12.52 12.24 -3.25
CA LYS A 38 12.43 11.03 -4.08
C LYS A 38 13.41 9.94 -3.60
N LYS A 39 14.65 10.31 -3.27
CA LYS A 39 15.67 9.39 -2.76
C LYS A 39 15.29 8.82 -1.40
N ASP A 40 14.82 9.65 -0.48
CA ASP A 40 14.39 9.21 0.85
C ASP A 40 13.19 8.25 0.78
N LEU A 41 12.17 8.59 -0.02
CA LEU A 41 10.99 7.74 -0.24
C LEU A 41 11.37 6.38 -0.85
N LYS A 42 12.28 6.35 -1.82
CA LYS A 42 12.81 5.10 -2.38
C LYS A 42 13.51 4.25 -1.33
N ASN A 43 14.36 4.86 -0.50
CA ASN A 43 15.06 4.14 0.55
C ASN A 43 14.09 3.53 1.57
N LYS A 44 13.07 4.28 1.99
CA LYS A 44 12.03 3.78 2.89
C LYS A 44 11.20 2.67 2.27
N LEU A 45 10.88 2.78 0.98
CA LEU A 45 10.13 1.76 0.26
C LEU A 45 10.95 0.47 0.08
N ASN A 46 12.25 0.59 -0.20
CA ASN A 46 13.15 -0.55 -0.26
C ASN A 46 13.25 -1.28 1.08
N LYS A 47 13.41 -0.55 2.19
CA LYS A 47 13.39 -1.14 3.54
C LYS A 47 12.09 -1.92 3.81
N LEU A 48 10.95 -1.39 3.38
CA LEU A 48 9.66 -2.08 3.51
C LEU A 48 9.63 -3.36 2.65
N LYS A 49 10.13 -3.33 1.41
CA LYS A 49 10.21 -4.52 0.52
C LYS A 49 11.12 -5.60 1.11
N GLU A 50 12.27 -5.22 1.64
CA GLU A 50 13.19 -6.12 2.33
C GLU A 50 12.50 -6.78 3.52
N PHE A 51 11.77 -5.99 4.31
CA PHE A 51 11.01 -6.51 5.45
C PHE A 51 9.90 -7.48 5.01
N LEU A 52 9.12 -7.13 3.98
CA LEU A 52 8.08 -8.02 3.42
C LEU A 52 8.67 -9.33 2.92
N THR A 53 9.81 -9.28 2.24
CA THR A 53 10.53 -10.48 1.77
C THR A 53 10.99 -11.34 2.94
N LYS A 54 11.52 -10.72 4.00
CA LYS A 54 11.94 -11.42 5.21
C LYS A 54 10.78 -12.11 5.91
N ILE A 55 9.63 -11.44 6.07
CA ILE A 55 8.46 -12.07 6.71
C ILE A 55 7.86 -13.16 5.83
N LYS A 56 7.86 -13.02 4.50
CA LYS A 56 7.39 -14.03 3.55
C LYS A 56 8.11 -15.36 3.75
N ASN A 57 9.44 -15.30 3.88
CA ASN A 57 10.30 -16.47 4.06
C ASN A 57 10.41 -16.94 5.52
N SER A 58 9.86 -16.20 6.48
CA SER A 58 9.89 -16.58 7.90
C SER A 58 8.87 -17.68 8.21
N SER A 59 9.20 -18.57 9.14
CA SER A 59 8.25 -19.51 9.75
C SER A 59 7.21 -18.82 10.65
N LYS A 60 7.49 -17.59 11.11
CA LYS A 60 6.57 -16.80 11.92
C LYS A 60 5.37 -16.34 11.11
N ILE A 61 4.21 -16.27 11.76
CA ILE A 61 2.99 -15.72 11.17
C ILE A 61 2.97 -14.21 11.49
N ILE A 62 3.52 -13.44 10.55
CA ILE A 62 3.49 -11.97 10.60
C ILE A 62 2.67 -11.50 9.40
N ILE A 63 1.53 -10.87 9.67
CA ILE A 63 0.60 -10.40 8.64
C ILE A 63 0.79 -8.88 8.49
N PRO A 64 1.25 -8.41 7.34
CA PRO A 64 1.29 -6.97 7.07
C PRO A 64 -0.14 -6.42 6.98
N LEU A 65 -0.34 -5.25 7.56
CA LEU A 65 -1.60 -4.51 7.53
C LEU A 65 -1.30 -3.04 7.22
N ARG A 66 -2.23 -2.36 6.56
CA ARG A 66 -2.21 -0.90 6.41
C ARG A 66 -3.46 -0.35 7.07
N LEU A 67 -3.37 0.30 8.22
CA LEU A 67 -4.50 0.75 9.04
C LEU A 67 -4.58 2.30 9.10
N GLY A 68 -5.80 2.82 9.30
CA GLY A 68 -6.06 4.25 9.58
C GLY A 68 -6.73 5.05 8.44
N LYS A 69 -7.09 6.31 8.73
CA LYS A 69 -7.68 7.31 7.80
C LYS A 69 -6.79 7.63 6.57
N HIS A 70 -5.57 7.09 6.57
CA HIS A 70 -4.53 7.23 5.54
C HIS A 70 -4.42 6.00 4.63
N GLN A 71 -5.33 5.03 4.77
CA GLN A 71 -5.63 4.11 3.71
C GLN A 71 -6.08 4.94 2.49
N GLY A 72 -5.18 5.21 1.55
CA GLY A 72 -5.56 5.79 0.27
C GLY A 72 -6.64 4.94 -0.41
N TYR A 73 -7.36 5.51 -1.37
CA TYR A 73 -8.46 4.83 -2.05
C TYR A 73 -8.11 3.42 -2.57
N LEU A 74 -6.85 3.20 -2.95
CA LEU A 74 -6.30 1.92 -3.40
C LEU A 74 -5.84 0.93 -2.31
N SER A 75 -5.77 1.32 -1.05
CA SER A 75 -5.47 0.36 0.03
C SER A 75 -6.71 -0.41 0.50
N THR A 76 -7.88 -0.14 -0.08
CA THR A 76 -8.99 -1.09 -0.01
C THR A 76 -8.73 -2.20 -1.02
N THR A 77 -8.71 -3.45 -0.57
CA THR A 77 -8.35 -4.63 -1.38
C THR A 77 -9.16 -4.72 -2.69
N ILE A 78 -10.42 -4.33 -2.64
CA ILE A 78 -11.34 -4.34 -3.77
C ILE A 78 -10.94 -3.31 -4.84
N MET A 79 -10.64 -2.07 -4.47
CA MET A 79 -10.35 -1.03 -5.46
C MET A 79 -9.02 -1.24 -6.18
N GLN A 80 -8.05 -1.90 -5.51
CA GLN A 80 -6.80 -2.28 -6.16
C GLN A 80 -7.00 -3.39 -7.19
N ILE A 81 -7.81 -4.40 -6.88
CA ILE A 81 -8.17 -5.46 -7.83
C ILE A 81 -8.93 -4.85 -9.02
N VAL A 82 -9.92 -3.98 -8.75
CA VAL A 82 -10.70 -3.32 -9.82
C VAL A 82 -9.80 -2.44 -10.69
N LYS A 83 -8.84 -1.68 -10.13
CA LYS A 83 -7.87 -0.91 -10.93
C LYS A 83 -7.03 -1.80 -11.83
N LYS A 84 -6.57 -2.94 -11.33
CA LYS A 84 -5.69 -3.86 -12.08
C LYS A 84 -6.45 -4.58 -13.20
N GLU A 85 -7.62 -5.12 -12.88
CA GLU A 85 -8.35 -6.02 -13.79
C GLU A 85 -9.38 -5.27 -14.68
N LYS A 86 -9.86 -4.09 -14.25
CA LYS A 86 -10.87 -3.27 -14.93
C LYS A 86 -10.59 -1.76 -14.74
N PRO A 87 -9.51 -1.21 -15.34
CA PRO A 87 -9.07 0.18 -15.10
C PRO A 87 -10.14 1.23 -15.45
N ASP A 88 -10.93 1.02 -16.51
CA ASP A 88 -12.01 1.94 -16.89
C ASP A 88 -13.14 2.00 -15.85
N LEU A 89 -13.44 0.86 -15.22
CA LEU A 89 -14.42 0.78 -14.14
C LEU A 89 -13.89 1.49 -12.89
N PHE A 90 -12.62 1.26 -12.56
CA PHE A 90 -11.97 1.96 -11.46
C PHE A 90 -12.06 3.48 -11.64
N GLU A 91 -11.71 4.01 -12.81
CA GLU A 91 -11.76 5.45 -13.08
C GLU A 91 -13.18 6.02 -12.96
N LYS A 92 -14.19 5.29 -13.46
CA LYS A 92 -15.60 5.67 -13.31
C LYS A 92 -16.03 5.75 -11.85
N VAL A 93 -15.73 4.71 -11.06
CA VAL A 93 -16.11 4.68 -9.64
C VAL A 93 -15.34 5.75 -8.85
N PHE A 94 -14.03 5.88 -9.07
CA PHE A 94 -13.16 6.87 -8.42
C PHE A 94 -13.69 8.30 -8.61
N ARG A 95 -14.11 8.67 -9.82
CA ARG A 95 -14.67 10.00 -10.12
C ARG A 95 -15.97 10.30 -9.40
N ILE A 96 -16.74 9.27 -9.04
CA ILE A 96 -18.03 9.41 -8.36
C ILE A 96 -17.83 9.43 -6.84
N SER A 97 -16.94 8.59 -6.32
CA SER A 97 -16.80 8.32 -4.89
C SER A 97 -15.83 9.25 -4.15
N VAL A 98 -14.93 9.93 -4.86
CA VAL A 98 -13.96 10.84 -4.23
C VAL A 98 -14.62 12.21 -3.98
N PRO A 99 -14.50 12.80 -2.78
CA PRO A 99 -15.07 14.11 -2.47
C PRO A 99 -14.63 15.18 -3.47
N LYS A 100 -15.60 15.88 -4.08
CA LYS A 100 -15.38 16.92 -5.09
C LYS A 100 -15.05 18.31 -4.53
N GLU A 101 -15.00 18.44 -3.20
CA GLU A 101 -14.88 19.72 -2.50
C GLU A 101 -13.48 20.38 -2.60
N ARG A 102 -12.53 19.76 -3.30
CA ARG A 102 -11.23 20.37 -3.60
C ARG A 102 -11.07 20.55 -5.12
N PRO A 103 -10.65 21.73 -5.60
CA PRO A 103 -10.46 22.00 -7.04
C PRO A 103 -9.39 21.09 -7.66
N GLU A 104 -8.49 20.55 -6.84
CA GLU A 104 -7.63 19.43 -7.19
C GLU A 104 -8.20 18.15 -6.59
N VAL A 105 -8.62 17.22 -7.46
CA VAL A 105 -8.88 15.83 -7.07
C VAL A 105 -7.62 15.35 -6.37
N ASN A 106 -7.68 15.08 -5.06
CA ASN A 106 -6.55 14.59 -4.27
C ASN A 106 -6.06 13.24 -4.84
N LYS A 107 -5.27 13.29 -5.92
CA LYS A 107 -4.33 12.26 -6.37
C LYS A 107 -3.09 12.22 -5.45
N THR A 108 -3.07 13.07 -4.43
CA THR A 108 -2.14 13.07 -3.32
C THR A 108 -2.40 11.85 -2.47
N ARG A 109 -1.73 10.75 -2.84
CA ARG A 109 -1.14 9.87 -1.83
C ARG A 109 -0.54 10.79 -0.76
N LYS A 110 -1.00 10.69 0.50
CA LYS A 110 -0.33 11.32 1.66
C LYS A 110 1.01 10.61 1.94
N ILE A 111 1.83 10.47 0.91
CA ILE A 111 3.25 10.11 1.00
C ILE A 111 4.07 11.36 1.33
N LEU A 112 3.48 12.55 1.17
CA LEU A 112 4.05 13.87 1.43
C LEU A 112 3.66 14.39 2.83
N ASP A 113 3.78 13.58 3.87
CA ASP A 113 3.90 14.13 5.22
C ASP A 113 5.33 14.71 5.35
N PRO A 114 5.59 15.78 6.12
CA PRO A 114 6.93 16.37 6.25
C PRO A 114 8.02 15.40 6.73
N GLU A 115 7.62 14.27 7.31
CA GLU A 115 8.52 13.19 7.74
C GLU A 115 8.83 12.15 6.66
N SER A 116 8.27 12.30 5.45
CA SER A 116 8.50 11.40 4.31
C SER A 116 8.22 9.92 4.64
N THR A 117 7.21 9.61 5.46
CA THR A 117 6.89 8.23 5.86
C THR A 117 5.77 7.64 4.99
N PHE A 118 5.69 6.31 4.91
CA PHE A 118 4.50 5.62 4.40
C PHE A 118 3.55 5.38 5.57
N PRO A 119 2.50 6.19 5.76
CA PRO A 119 1.65 6.07 6.95
C PRO A 119 0.79 4.81 6.91
N GLY A 120 0.51 4.30 8.10
CA GLY A 120 -0.47 3.26 8.36
C GLY A 120 0.06 1.82 8.32
N TRP A 121 1.34 1.57 8.04
CA TRP A 121 1.86 0.20 8.09
C TRP A 121 1.90 -0.32 9.53
N CYS A 122 1.31 -1.50 9.72
CA CYS A 122 1.31 -2.26 10.96
C CYS A 122 1.60 -3.73 10.62
N PHE A 123 2.13 -4.47 11.59
CA PHE A 123 2.45 -5.89 11.41
C PHE A 123 1.86 -6.68 12.57
N LEU A 124 0.87 -7.52 12.26
CA LEU A 124 0.22 -8.37 13.24
C LEU A 124 1.06 -9.64 13.42
N HIS A 125 1.64 -9.82 14.60
CA HIS A 125 2.34 -11.04 14.99
C HIS A 125 1.32 -11.97 15.65
N ILE A 126 1.15 -13.17 15.10
CA ILE A 126 0.34 -14.23 15.71
C ILE A 126 1.30 -15.15 16.45
N GLU A 127 1.18 -15.18 17.78
CA GLU A 127 1.88 -16.11 18.64
C GLU A 127 1.08 -17.43 18.69
N ASP A 128 1.79 -18.55 18.72
CA ASP A 128 1.20 -19.89 18.88
C ASP A 128 0.76 -20.13 20.33
#